data_AF-K6UCM0-F1
#
_entry.id   AF-K6UCM0-F1
#
_cell.length_a   1.000
_cell.length_b   1.000
_cell.length_c   1.000
_cell.angle_alpha   90.00
_cell.angle_beta   90.00
_cell.angle_gamma   90.00
#
_symmetry.space_group_name_H-M   'P 1'
#
loop_
_entity.id
_entity.type
_entity.pdbx_description
1 polymer ?
#
loop_
_entity_poly.entity_id
_entity_poly.type
_entity_poly.pdbx_seq_one_letter_code
_entity_poly.pdbx_strand_id
1 'polypeptide(L)'
;LKDSNSYHITKICNKLNVILENWDRILKSFESVINRNYCEYLNYWIHDQIKDKIYRKKTTTLIYNVWDILNNYKITSNNKCWHKNFNVPEKDFKNKKKLYEFLEHYNAIKSKLEKIDTSKKEEYCKYIKSIFSLYYTVKHEDL
;
A
#
# COMPACT_ATOMS: atom_id res chain seq x y z
N LEU A 1 22.14 22.69 7.11
CA LEU A 1 20.98 21.99 7.70
C LEU A 1 20.50 20.98 6.67
N LYS A 2 20.60 19.67 6.92
CA LYS A 2 19.90 18.69 6.07
C LYS A 2 18.42 18.86 6.36
N ASP A 3 17.66 19.43 5.41
CA ASP A 3 16.22 19.58 5.55
C ASP A 3 15.62 18.22 5.92
N SER A 4 14.91 18.15 7.04
CA SER A 4 14.32 16.91 7.59
C SER A 4 13.57 16.11 6.52
N ASN A 5 12.88 16.82 5.62
CA ASN A 5 12.16 16.24 4.49
C ASN A 5 13.08 15.52 3.49
N SER A 6 14.24 16.08 3.15
CA SER A 6 15.23 15.44 2.26
C SER A 6 15.71 14.11 2.84
N TYR A 7 16.02 14.08 4.14
CA TYR A 7 16.43 12.86 4.82
C TYR A 7 15.34 11.76 4.79
N HIS A 8 14.09 12.13 5.03
CA HIS A 8 12.96 11.20 4.97
C HIS A 8 12.75 10.61 3.57
N ILE A 9 12.84 11.44 2.52
CA ILE A 9 12.71 10.99 1.13
C ILE A 9 13.82 10.01 0.79
N THR A 10 15.09 10.35 1.08
CA THR A 10 16.23 9.47 0.83
C THR A 10 16.07 8.12 1.51
N LYS A 11 15.55 8.09 2.76
CA LYS A 11 15.29 6.84 3.48
C LYS A 11 14.25 5.96 2.77
N ILE A 12 13.19 6.54 2.23
CA ILE A 12 12.17 5.79 1.47
C ILE A 12 12.77 5.28 0.15
N CYS A 13 13.48 6.12 -0.60
CA CYS A 13 14.14 5.73 -1.84
C CYS A 13 15.16 4.60 -1.64
N ASN A 14 15.94 4.63 -0.56
CA ASN A 14 16.90 3.56 -0.25
C ASN A 14 16.18 2.23 0.03
N LYS A 15 15.07 2.25 0.78
CA LYS A 15 14.25 1.05 1.01
C LYS A 15 13.69 0.52 -0.31
N LEU A 16 13.16 1.40 -1.15
CA LEU A 16 12.62 1.04 -2.47
C LEU A 16 13.69 0.40 -3.35
N ASN A 17 14.89 0.99 -3.42
CA ASN A 17 16.01 0.45 -4.16
C ASN A 17 16.36 -0.97 -3.71
N VAL A 18 16.53 -1.20 -2.41
CA VAL A 18 16.86 -2.53 -1.87
C VAL A 18 15.78 -3.56 -2.18
N ILE A 19 14.50 -3.20 -2.03
CA ILE A 19 13.38 -4.11 -2.32
C ILE A 19 13.36 -4.48 -3.80
N LEU A 20 13.46 -3.49 -4.69
CA LEU A 20 13.37 -3.71 -6.12
C LEU A 20 14.58 -4.43 -6.72
N GLU A 21 15.78 -4.20 -6.20
CA GLU A 21 16.98 -4.99 -6.56
C GLU A 21 16.84 -6.47 -6.17
N ASN A 22 16.09 -6.75 -5.10
CA ASN A 22 15.89 -8.11 -4.59
C ASN A 22 14.53 -8.70 -5.00
N TRP A 23 13.82 -8.05 -5.94
CA TRP A 23 12.40 -8.32 -6.17
C TRP A 23 12.11 -9.78 -6.52
N ASP A 24 12.83 -10.36 -7.48
CA ASP A 24 12.63 -11.77 -7.84
C ASP A 24 12.90 -12.73 -6.69
N ARG A 25 13.91 -12.45 -5.86
CA ARG A 25 14.23 -13.27 -4.70
C ARG A 25 13.12 -13.19 -3.66
N ILE A 26 12.55 -12.01 -3.46
CA ILE A 26 11.40 -11.78 -2.58
C ILE A 26 10.18 -12.55 -3.11
N LEU A 27 9.87 -12.42 -4.40
CA LEU A 27 8.75 -13.14 -5.03
C LEU A 27 8.89 -14.66 -4.89
N LYS A 28 10.08 -15.22 -5.17
CA LYS A 28 10.36 -16.66 -4.99
C LYS A 28 10.16 -17.12 -3.55
N SER A 29 10.52 -16.28 -2.56
CA SER A 29 10.31 -16.62 -1.14
C SER A 29 8.82 -16.73 -0.76
N PHE A 30 7.94 -16.15 -1.57
CA PHE A 30 6.49 -16.19 -1.38
C PHE A 30 5.76 -17.18 -2.30
N GLU A 31 6.44 -17.93 -3.17
CA GLU A 31 5.81 -18.85 -4.14
C GLU A 31 4.93 -19.93 -3.49
N SER A 32 5.17 -20.28 -2.22
CA SER A 32 4.31 -21.20 -1.46
C SER A 32 3.00 -20.58 -0.96
N VAL A 33 2.80 -19.27 -1.13
CA VAL A 33 1.70 -18.47 -0.56
C VAL A 33 0.97 -17.70 -1.65
N ILE A 34 0.14 -18.40 -2.44
CA ILE A 34 -1.01 -17.93 -3.25
C ILE A 34 -0.82 -16.63 -4.06
N ASN A 35 -1.03 -16.71 -5.38
CA ASN A 35 -1.39 -15.67 -6.37
C ASN A 35 -1.84 -14.29 -5.81
N ARG A 36 -0.91 -13.54 -5.20
CA ARG A 36 -1.14 -12.24 -4.56
C ARG A 36 -0.42 -11.16 -5.34
N ASN A 37 -1.03 -9.98 -5.41
CA ASN A 37 -0.44 -8.85 -6.10
C ASN A 37 0.61 -8.17 -5.20
N TYR A 38 1.81 -8.76 -5.08
CA TYR A 38 2.87 -8.24 -4.21
C TYR A 38 3.31 -6.82 -4.61
N CYS A 39 3.24 -6.48 -5.90
CA CYS A 39 3.54 -5.14 -6.36
C CYS A 39 2.51 -4.12 -5.84
N GLU A 40 1.23 -4.51 -5.75
CA GLU A 40 0.20 -3.70 -5.11
C GLU A 40 0.51 -3.44 -3.65
N TYR A 41 0.91 -4.48 -2.92
CA TYR A 41 1.29 -4.36 -1.52
C TYR A 41 2.47 -3.40 -1.34
N LEU A 42 3.49 -3.51 -2.20
CA LEU A 42 4.64 -2.62 -2.17
C LEU A 42 4.22 -1.16 -2.43
N ASN A 43 3.32 -0.94 -3.39
CA ASN A 43 2.77 0.37 -3.68
C ASN A 43 2.07 0.97 -2.44
N TYR A 44 1.12 0.26 -1.83
CA TYR A 44 0.47 0.75 -0.61
C TYR A 44 1.48 0.97 0.53
N TRP A 45 2.45 0.07 0.70
CA TRP A 45 3.42 0.17 1.78
C TRP A 45 4.34 1.39 1.63
N ILE A 46 4.90 1.65 0.44
CA ILE A 46 5.78 2.80 0.17
C ILE A 46 5.03 4.12 0.41
N HIS A 47 3.80 4.24 -0.08
CA HIS A 47 3.01 5.46 0.07
C HIS A 47 2.57 5.75 1.51
N ASP A 48 2.45 4.71 2.33
CA ASP A 48 2.19 4.82 3.76
C ASP A 48 3.40 5.33 4.55
N GLN A 49 4.62 5.19 4.00
CA GLN A 49 5.83 5.77 4.60
C GLN A 49 5.90 7.30 4.43
N ILE A 50 5.13 7.88 3.50
CA ILE A 50 5.11 9.32 3.22
C ILE A 50 4.23 10.03 4.26
N LYS A 51 4.84 10.40 5.39
CA LYS A 51 4.16 10.99 6.55
C LYS A 51 3.99 12.52 6.48
N ASP A 52 4.76 13.19 5.64
CA ASP A 52 4.72 14.65 5.52
C ASP A 52 3.54 15.09 4.63
N LYS A 53 2.52 15.67 5.26
CA LYS A 53 1.31 16.16 4.57
C LYS A 53 1.60 17.31 3.61
N ILE A 54 2.48 18.24 4.00
CA ILE A 54 2.73 19.49 3.25
C ILE A 54 3.47 19.16 1.96
N TYR A 55 4.44 18.24 2.02
CA TYR A 55 5.26 17.90 0.87
C TYR A 55 4.87 16.58 0.20
N ARG A 56 3.75 15.96 0.57
CA ARG A 56 3.31 14.65 0.05
C ARG A 56 3.39 14.55 -1.46
N LYS A 57 2.81 15.52 -2.19
CA LYS A 57 2.82 15.55 -3.67
C LYS A 57 4.25 15.53 -4.22
N LYS A 58 5.11 16.42 -3.72
CA LYS A 58 6.52 16.51 -4.14
C LYS A 58 7.29 15.21 -3.82
N THR A 59 7.10 14.68 -2.62
CA THR A 59 7.72 13.43 -2.17
C THR A 59 7.28 12.26 -3.03
N THR A 60 5.99 12.13 -3.32
CA THR A 60 5.42 11.11 -4.21
C THR A 60 6.03 11.19 -5.61
N THR A 61 6.10 12.38 -6.21
CA THR A 61 6.72 12.56 -7.54
C THR A 61 8.19 12.15 -7.55
N LEU A 62 8.96 12.50 -6.52
CA LEU A 62 10.37 12.09 -6.44
C LEU A 62 10.52 10.57 -6.30
N ILE A 63 9.66 9.93 -5.51
CA ILE A 63 9.64 8.47 -5.37
C ILE A 63 9.31 7.81 -6.70
N TYR A 64 8.33 8.31 -7.47
CA TYR A 64 8.00 7.78 -8.79
C TYR A 64 9.18 7.84 -9.75
N ASN A 65 9.86 9.00 -9.83
CA ASN A 65 11.03 9.15 -10.69
C ASN A 65 12.12 8.13 -10.34
N VAL A 66 12.40 7.91 -9.05
CA VAL A 66 13.34 6.88 -8.60
C VAL A 66 12.87 5.50 -9.00
N TRP A 67 11.59 5.18 -8.78
CA TRP A 67 11.00 3.89 -9.13
C TRP A 67 11.12 3.60 -10.64
N ASP A 68 10.84 4.59 -11.48
CA ASP A 68 10.96 4.49 -12.93
C ASP A 68 12.41 4.31 -13.38
N ILE A 69 13.35 5.04 -12.77
CA ILE A 69 14.78 4.86 -13.05
C ILE A 69 15.21 3.43 -12.72
N LEU A 70 14.79 2.91 -11.56
CA LEU A 70 15.13 1.55 -11.14
C LEU A 70 14.58 0.51 -12.10
N ASN A 71 13.30 0.60 -12.47
CA ASN A 71 12.67 -0.34 -13.39
C ASN A 71 13.23 -0.25 -14.82
N ASN A 72 13.53 0.95 -15.32
CA ASN A 72 13.98 1.12 -16.70
C ASN A 72 15.45 0.77 -16.89
N TYR A 73 16.31 1.09 -15.91
CA TYR A 73 17.76 1.07 -16.12
C TYR A 73 18.54 0.14 -15.20
N LYS A 74 17.98 -0.24 -14.03
CA LYS A 74 18.72 -1.02 -13.03
C LYS A 74 18.24 -2.46 -12.91
N ILE A 75 16.94 -2.67 -12.96
CA ILE A 75 16.34 -4.00 -12.84
C ILE A 75 16.30 -4.65 -14.22
N THR A 76 17.07 -5.73 -14.37
CA THR A 76 17.12 -6.53 -15.59
C THR A 76 16.05 -7.61 -15.67
N SER A 77 15.38 -7.90 -14.54
CA SER A 77 14.28 -8.87 -14.49
C SER A 77 13.08 -8.41 -15.31
N ASN A 78 12.35 -9.37 -15.87
CA ASN A 78 11.06 -9.15 -16.52
C ASN A 78 9.92 -8.93 -15.53
N ASN A 79 10.08 -9.32 -14.26
CA ASN A 79 9.06 -9.18 -13.22
C ASN A 79 9.07 -7.77 -12.61
N LYS A 80 9.05 -6.72 -13.44
CA LYS A 80 9.12 -5.34 -12.95
C LYS A 80 7.89 -4.98 -12.13
N CYS A 81 8.09 -4.30 -11.00
CA CYS A 81 7.01 -3.74 -10.20
C CYS A 81 6.95 -2.24 -10.43
N TRP A 82 5.89 -1.75 -11.05
CA TRP A 82 5.69 -0.34 -11.35
C TRP A 82 4.93 0.39 -10.24
N HIS A 83 5.21 1.68 -10.09
CA HIS A 83 4.44 2.51 -9.17
C HIS A 83 3.01 2.70 -9.69
N LYS A 84 2.07 2.85 -8.76
CA LYS A 84 0.69 3.24 -9.00
C LYS A 84 0.49 4.70 -8.63
N ASN A 85 -0.45 5.33 -9.31
CA ASN A 85 -0.79 6.72 -9.01
C ASN A 85 -1.58 6.86 -7.69
N PHE A 86 -0.86 7.08 -6.59
CA PHE A 86 -1.36 7.55 -5.30
C PHE A 86 -0.96 9.00 -5.00
N ASN A 87 -0.87 9.85 -6.02
CA ASN A 87 -0.68 11.28 -5.84
C ASN A 87 -2.01 11.97 -5.46
N VAL A 88 -2.58 11.52 -4.34
CA VAL A 88 -3.83 11.99 -3.76
C VAL A 88 -3.57 12.55 -2.35
N PRO A 89 -4.47 13.39 -1.81
CA PRO A 89 -4.44 13.78 -0.41
C PRO A 89 -4.26 12.59 0.53
N GLU A 90 -3.58 12.81 1.66
CA GLU A 90 -3.28 11.73 2.61
C GLU A 90 -4.54 11.03 3.15
N LYS A 91 -5.63 11.80 3.37
CA LYS A 91 -6.93 11.27 3.80
C LYS A 91 -7.44 10.25 2.78
N ASP A 92 -7.42 10.60 1.50
CA ASP A 92 -7.98 9.77 0.42
C ASP A 92 -7.12 8.53 0.21
N PHE A 93 -5.80 8.67 0.30
CA PHE A 93 -4.88 7.52 0.29
C PHE A 93 -5.18 6.56 1.44
N LYS A 94 -5.33 7.07 2.68
CA LYS A 94 -5.65 6.25 3.86
C LYS A 94 -6.99 5.55 3.72
N ASN A 95 -7.99 6.23 3.14
CA ASN A 95 -9.30 5.65 2.88
C ASN A 95 -9.20 4.51 1.84
N LYS A 96 -8.55 4.75 0.70
CA LYS A 96 -8.31 3.72 -0.33
C LYS A 96 -7.52 2.54 0.22
N LYS A 97 -6.50 2.77 1.04
CA LYS A 97 -5.71 1.72 1.71
C LYS A 97 -6.55 0.86 2.64
N LYS A 98 -7.36 1.46 3.52
CA LYS A 98 -8.25 0.72 4.44
C LYS A 98 -9.24 -0.19 3.69
N LEU A 99 -9.83 0.31 2.61
CA LEU A 99 -10.74 -0.47 1.77
C LEU A 99 -10.01 -1.63 1.10
N TYR A 100 -8.80 -1.37 0.57
CA TYR A 100 -7.97 -2.40 -0.05
C TYR A 100 -7.58 -3.51 0.94
N GLU A 101 -7.06 -3.15 2.12
CA GLU A 101 -6.68 -4.11 3.17
C GLU A 101 -7.87 -4.96 3.63
N PHE A 102 -9.06 -4.37 3.71
CA PHE A 102 -10.28 -5.12 4.00
C PHE A 102 -10.57 -6.20 2.94
N LEU A 103 -10.46 -5.86 1.66
CA LEU A 103 -10.70 -6.81 0.56
C LEU A 103 -9.70 -7.96 0.59
N GLU A 104 -8.42 -7.66 0.81
CA GLU A 104 -7.34 -8.67 0.93
C GLU A 104 -7.58 -9.65 2.09
N HIS A 105 -8.21 -9.18 3.17
CA HIS A 105 -8.50 -9.98 4.35
C HIS A 105 -9.93 -10.48 4.44
N TYR A 106 -10.79 -10.22 3.44
CA TYR A 106 -12.22 -10.51 3.49
C TYR A 106 -12.52 -11.98 3.81
N ASN A 107 -11.85 -12.91 3.11
CA ASN A 107 -12.06 -14.34 3.33
C ASN A 107 -11.65 -14.79 4.74
N ALA A 108 -10.55 -14.23 5.27
CA ALA A 108 -10.10 -14.52 6.63
C ALA A 108 -11.08 -13.95 7.68
N ILE A 109 -11.57 -12.73 7.45
CA ILE A 109 -12.59 -12.09 8.29
C ILE A 109 -13.88 -12.93 8.29
N LYS A 110 -14.35 -13.34 7.11
CA LYS A 110 -15.54 -14.19 6.94
C LYS A 110 -15.39 -15.53 7.66
N SER A 111 -14.27 -16.24 7.46
CA SER A 111 -14.05 -17.53 8.12
C SER A 111 -13.98 -17.42 9.64
N LYS A 112 -13.44 -16.31 10.17
CA LYS A 112 -13.45 -16.06 11.62
C LYS A 112 -14.87 -15.78 12.12
N LEU A 113 -15.65 -14.98 11.40
CA LEU A 113 -17.04 -14.68 11.74
C LEU A 113 -17.93 -15.92 11.86
N GLU A 114 -17.68 -16.94 11.04
CA GLU A 114 -18.42 -18.21 11.06
C GLU A 114 -18.10 -19.07 12.30
N LYS A 115 -16.99 -18.79 13.01
CA LYS A 115 -16.42 -19.65 14.06
C LYS A 115 -16.38 -19.01 15.45
N ILE A 116 -16.82 -17.77 15.63
CA ILE A 116 -16.69 -17.02 16.89
C ILE A 116 -17.99 -16.94 17.68
N ASP A 117 -17.85 -16.93 19.01
CA ASP A 117 -18.94 -16.66 19.96
C ASP A 117 -19.57 -15.26 19.75
N THR A 118 -20.80 -15.12 20.25
CA THR A 118 -21.68 -13.96 20.02
C THR A 118 -21.05 -12.61 20.39
N SER A 119 -20.22 -12.53 21.44
CA SER A 119 -19.59 -11.26 21.87
C SER A 119 -18.57 -10.73 20.86
N LYS A 120 -17.73 -11.59 20.29
CA LYS A 120 -16.75 -11.20 19.27
C LYS A 120 -17.42 -10.90 17.92
N LYS A 121 -18.60 -11.51 17.67
CA LYS A 121 -19.38 -11.25 16.44
C LYS A 121 -19.80 -9.79 16.34
N GLU A 122 -20.15 -9.14 17.44
CA GLU A 122 -20.55 -7.72 17.44
C GLU A 122 -19.41 -6.80 17.00
N GLU A 123 -18.19 -7.03 17.48
CA GLU A 123 -17.01 -6.25 17.09
C GLU A 123 -16.71 -6.36 15.59
N TYR A 124 -16.76 -7.58 15.04
CA TYR A 124 -16.59 -7.79 13.61
C TYR A 124 -17.70 -7.12 12.80
N CYS A 125 -18.96 -7.22 13.25
CA CYS A 125 -20.07 -6.53 12.60
C CYS A 125 -19.90 -5.01 12.63
N LYS A 126 -19.45 -4.42 13.74
CA LYS A 126 -19.13 -2.98 13.85
C LYS A 126 -18.02 -2.59 12.87
N TYR A 127 -16.94 -3.36 12.82
CA TYR A 127 -15.83 -3.13 11.90
C TYR A 127 -16.29 -3.18 10.43
N ILE A 128 -17.00 -4.24 10.03
CA ILE A 128 -17.51 -4.39 8.65
C ILE A 128 -18.46 -3.24 8.29
N LYS A 129 -19.39 -2.87 9.16
CA LYS A 129 -20.27 -1.72 8.95
C LYS A 129 -19.46 -0.45 8.70
N SER A 130 -18.41 -0.20 9.49
CA SER A 130 -17.55 0.97 9.31
C SER A 130 -16.84 0.99 7.94
N ILE A 131 -16.44 -0.17 7.42
CA ILE A 131 -15.82 -0.30 6.10
C ILE A 131 -16.83 0.01 4.98
N PHE A 132 -18.06 -0.51 5.08
CA PHE A 132 -19.10 -0.19 4.10
C PHE A 132 -19.48 1.29 4.14
N SER A 133 -19.63 1.89 5.32
CA SER A 133 -19.82 3.34 5.44
C SER A 133 -18.69 4.13 4.78
N LEU A 134 -17.43 3.73 5.01
CA LEU A 134 -16.28 4.34 4.35
C LEU A 134 -16.34 4.20 2.82
N TYR A 135 -16.70 3.02 2.31
CA TYR A 135 -16.86 2.79 0.87
C TYR A 135 -17.91 3.72 0.26
N TYR A 136 -19.07 3.87 0.92
CA TYR A 136 -20.09 4.80 0.47
C TYR A 136 -19.58 6.24 0.45
N THR A 137 -18.91 6.70 1.50
CA THR A 137 -18.32 8.05 1.54
C THR A 137 -17.35 8.27 0.40
N VAL A 138 -16.40 7.36 0.17
CA VAL A 138 -15.40 7.48 -0.91
C VAL A 138 -16.08 7.46 -2.28
N LYS A 139 -17.06 6.57 -2.49
CA LYS A 139 -17.79 6.49 -3.76
C LYS A 139 -18.59 7.75 -4.09
N HIS A 140 -19.14 8.41 -3.07
CA HIS A 140 -19.88 9.66 -3.22
C HIS A 140 -18.98 10.91 -3.29
N GLU A 141 -17.76 10.86 -2.76
CA GLU A 141 -16.74 11.92 -2.94
C GLU A 141 -16.05 11.84 -4.33
N ASP A 142 -16.01 10.66 -4.96
CA ASP A 142 -15.44 10.40 -6.30
C ASP A 142 -16.46 10.61 -7.46
N LEU A 143 -17.72 10.99 -7.18
CA LEU A 143 -18.81 11.32 -8.14
C LEU A 143 -19.05 12.83 -8.21
#